data_AF-A0AAU2TDJ0-F1
#
_entry.id   AF-A0AAU2TDJ0-F1
#
_cell.length_a   1.000
_cell.length_b   1.000
_cell.length_c   1.000
_cell.angle_alpha   90.00
_cell.angle_beta   90.00
_cell.angle_gamma   90.00
#
_symmetry.space_group_name_H-M   'P 1'
#
loop_
_entity.id
_entity.type
_entity.pdbx_description
1 polymer ?
#
loop_
_entity_poly.entity_id
_entity_poly.type
_entity_poly.pdbx_seq_one_letter_code
_entity_poly.pdbx_strand_id
1 'polypeptide(L)'
;MTPDGPRAQQQGDRCGDGVDALLAAAHHQLGIAVTDRVNARGGPPELRTPDLALDRLLAASHRSLGHGVSRRLSREASAALAQRHSAHRARMGAKGSLSRRPAAVRVKYREDALRRVHLYWPFDLAEAMHEAIRMVQDLCDLLGDAAQPLGDALVMVTRLRDHLERVSQLPEPHRPPMSLTGLDYLDAVESVLADPAERLAGGLHAIRELLDEELAPTVAALDPGGRPYLFGVDAVAQDLIDDLAVACEEADMLARAVAEVERASNDFVGADLSSAKLDGVLLEGILWDATTLWPAQWETRVRHASLPCGAEEGILIVAAEGSDSVVPAEA
;
A
#
# COMPACT_ATOMS: atom_id res chain seq x y z
N MET A 1 -5.06 6.13 47.82
CA MET A 1 -5.76 5.38 46.76
C MET A 1 -6.92 6.22 46.31
N THR A 2 -6.70 7.00 45.26
CA THR A 2 -7.60 7.98 44.68
C THR A 2 -7.67 7.64 43.20
N PRO A 3 -8.86 7.39 42.64
CA PRO A 3 -8.95 6.79 41.32
C PRO A 3 -8.81 7.83 40.21
N ASP A 4 -8.35 7.28 39.08
CA ASP A 4 -8.10 7.86 37.78
C ASP A 4 -9.16 8.85 37.27
N GLY A 5 -8.67 9.93 36.66
CA GLY A 5 -9.48 10.87 35.91
C GLY A 5 -9.75 10.41 34.47
N PRO A 6 -10.87 10.80 33.85
CA PRO A 6 -11.14 10.51 32.45
C PRO A 6 -10.50 11.57 31.56
N ARG A 7 -9.49 11.18 30.76
CA ARG A 7 -9.04 11.91 29.57
C ARG A 7 -9.48 11.15 28.32
N ALA A 8 -10.73 11.32 27.91
CA ALA A 8 -11.20 10.76 26.64
C ALA A 8 -12.38 11.50 25.97
N GLN A 9 -12.66 12.76 26.32
CA GLN A 9 -13.87 13.46 25.83
C GLN A 9 -13.64 14.88 25.30
N GLN A 10 -12.41 15.34 25.08
CA GLN A 10 -12.14 16.73 24.67
C GLN A 10 -11.97 16.99 23.16
N GLN A 11 -12.14 15.99 22.29
CA GLN A 11 -11.95 16.17 20.84
C GLN A 11 -13.24 16.26 20.01
N GLY A 12 -14.40 15.90 20.57
CA GLY A 12 -15.70 16.05 19.90
C GLY A 12 -16.38 17.41 20.11
N ASP A 13 -16.01 18.15 21.16
CA ASP A 13 -16.78 19.32 21.63
C ASP A 13 -16.38 20.67 21.01
N ARG A 14 -15.17 20.77 20.44
CA ARG A 14 -14.64 22.05 19.94
C ARG A 14 -15.31 22.56 18.66
N CYS A 15 -16.05 21.70 17.95
CA CYS A 15 -16.69 22.04 16.67
C CYS A 15 -18.04 22.76 16.89
N GLY A 16 -18.76 22.41 17.96
CA GLY A 16 -20.03 23.04 18.38
C GLY A 16 -19.81 24.40 19.03
N ASP A 17 -18.82 24.49 19.92
CA ASP A 17 -18.49 25.70 20.68
C ASP A 17 -18.26 26.95 19.82
N GLY A 18 -17.73 26.80 18.60
CA GLY A 18 -17.44 27.93 17.71
C GLY A 18 -18.66 28.51 16.99
N VAL A 19 -19.60 27.65 16.57
CA VAL A 19 -20.86 28.10 15.96
C VAL A 19 -21.76 28.68 17.04
N ASP A 20 -21.81 28.02 18.19
CA ASP A 20 -22.58 28.48 19.34
C ASP A 20 -22.02 29.81 19.87
N ALA A 21 -20.70 30.01 19.89
CA ALA A 21 -20.11 31.31 20.23
C ALA A 21 -20.44 32.41 19.21
N LEU A 22 -20.45 32.10 17.90
CA LEU A 22 -20.82 33.06 16.86
C LEU A 22 -22.32 33.42 16.92
N LEU A 23 -23.18 32.42 17.14
CA LEU A 23 -24.61 32.61 17.34
C LEU A 23 -24.88 33.38 18.64
N ALA A 24 -24.17 33.08 19.72
CA ALA A 24 -24.27 33.80 20.99
C ALA A 24 -23.81 35.26 20.86
N ALA A 25 -22.73 35.53 20.13
CA ALA A 25 -22.27 36.89 19.88
C ALA A 25 -23.28 37.69 19.03
N ALA A 26 -23.86 37.08 17.99
CA ALA A 26 -24.91 37.68 17.19
C ALA A 26 -26.18 37.93 18.02
N HIS A 27 -26.59 36.96 18.83
CA HIS A 27 -27.71 37.08 19.76
C HIS A 27 -27.49 38.21 20.77
N HIS A 28 -26.27 38.32 21.31
CA HIS A 28 -25.91 39.37 22.27
C HIS A 28 -25.96 40.77 21.65
N GLN A 29 -25.42 40.94 20.43
CA GLN A 29 -25.48 42.23 19.74
C GLN A 29 -26.90 42.64 19.35
N LEU A 30 -27.74 41.67 18.93
CA LEU A 30 -29.17 41.91 18.71
C LEU A 30 -29.89 42.25 20.02
N GLY A 31 -29.58 41.54 21.10
CA GLY A 31 -30.14 41.77 22.44
C GLY A 31 -29.83 43.17 22.98
N ILE A 32 -28.59 43.64 22.86
CA ILE A 32 -28.19 45.00 23.25
C ILE A 32 -28.97 46.03 22.42
N ALA A 33 -28.99 45.87 21.09
CA ALA A 33 -29.67 46.83 20.20
C ALA A 33 -31.19 46.90 20.43
N VAL A 34 -31.83 45.76 20.73
CA VAL A 34 -33.25 45.71 21.10
C VAL A 34 -33.49 46.36 22.47
N THR A 35 -32.61 46.10 23.45
CA THR A 35 -32.74 46.63 24.81
C THR A 35 -32.53 48.15 24.84
N ASP A 36 -31.51 48.66 24.16
CA ASP A 36 -31.27 50.10 24.00
C ASP A 36 -32.47 50.79 23.33
N ARG A 37 -33.13 50.10 22.40
CA ARG A 37 -34.32 50.60 21.71
C ARG A 37 -35.60 50.56 22.55
N VAL A 38 -35.79 49.55 23.41
CA VAL A 38 -36.88 49.51 24.39
C VAL A 38 -36.70 50.64 25.41
N ASN A 39 -35.46 50.89 25.82
CA ASN A 39 -35.10 51.94 26.77
C ASN A 39 -35.12 53.36 26.15
N ALA A 40 -34.93 53.50 24.85
CA ALA A 40 -34.98 54.78 24.13
C ALA A 40 -36.41 55.31 23.82
N ARG A 41 -37.48 54.70 24.37
CA ARG A 41 -38.89 55.09 24.17
C ARG A 41 -39.30 56.47 24.77
N GLY A 42 -38.36 57.38 25.01
CA GLY A 42 -38.61 58.68 25.67
C GLY A 42 -38.18 59.94 24.91
N GLY A 43 -37.84 59.89 23.63
CA GLY A 43 -37.35 61.06 22.85
C GLY A 43 -38.17 61.38 21.58
N PRO A 44 -38.18 62.64 21.10
CA PRO A 44 -39.09 63.14 20.06
C PRO A 44 -38.82 62.54 18.66
N PRO A 45 -39.84 62.49 17.77
CA PRO A 45 -39.90 61.55 16.67
C PRO A 45 -39.46 62.18 15.35
N GLU A 46 -38.19 62.53 15.18
CA GLU A 46 -37.70 62.92 13.85
C GLU A 46 -36.35 62.27 13.54
N LEU A 47 -36.35 61.55 12.40
CA LEU A 47 -35.22 60.94 11.69
C LEU A 47 -34.79 59.53 12.10
N ARG A 48 -35.54 58.51 11.65
CA ARG A 48 -35.10 57.47 10.66
C ARG A 48 -35.98 56.22 10.76
N THR A 49 -36.35 55.67 9.60
CA THR A 49 -37.23 54.50 9.49
C THR A 49 -36.64 53.31 10.25
N PRO A 50 -37.36 52.76 11.23
CA PRO A 50 -36.88 51.68 12.10
C PRO A 50 -36.41 50.43 11.34
N ASP A 51 -36.96 50.23 10.16
CA ASP A 51 -36.70 49.09 9.29
C ASP A 51 -35.34 49.23 8.61
N LEU A 52 -34.93 50.45 8.24
CA LEU A 52 -33.64 50.69 7.57
C LEU A 52 -32.43 50.47 8.50
N ALA A 53 -32.60 50.76 9.80
CA ALA A 53 -31.57 50.48 10.79
C ALA A 53 -31.46 48.98 11.09
N LEU A 54 -32.60 48.29 11.18
CA LEU A 54 -32.65 46.83 11.33
C LEU A 54 -32.06 46.14 10.09
N ASP A 55 -32.40 46.58 8.89
CA ASP A 55 -31.85 46.06 7.63
C ASP A 55 -30.33 46.23 7.56
N ARG A 56 -29.81 47.40 7.96
CA ARG A 56 -28.35 47.62 8.01
C ARG A 56 -27.66 46.71 9.01
N LEU A 57 -28.31 46.45 10.16
CA LEU A 57 -27.79 45.59 11.21
C LEU A 57 -27.82 44.12 10.76
N LEU A 58 -28.94 43.65 10.21
CA LEU A 58 -29.07 42.32 9.62
C LEU A 58 -28.05 42.11 8.49
N ALA A 59 -27.87 43.09 7.61
CA ALA A 59 -26.86 43.03 6.55
C ALA A 59 -25.43 42.99 7.10
N ALA A 60 -25.13 43.72 8.19
CA ALA A 60 -23.83 43.68 8.85
C ALA A 60 -23.56 42.33 9.53
N SER A 61 -24.55 41.80 10.25
CA SER A 61 -24.47 40.47 10.88
C SER A 61 -24.33 39.36 9.84
N HIS A 62 -25.09 39.41 8.74
CA HIS A 62 -24.96 38.46 7.62
C HIS A 62 -23.57 38.49 6.99
N ARG A 63 -23.00 39.68 6.73
CA ARG A 63 -21.62 39.81 6.23
C ARG A 63 -20.60 39.27 7.22
N SER A 64 -20.76 39.57 8.51
CA SER A 64 -19.86 39.09 9.57
C SER A 64 -19.88 37.57 9.68
N LEU A 65 -21.07 36.96 9.67
CA LEU A 65 -21.26 35.51 9.65
C LEU A 65 -20.68 34.89 8.37
N GLY A 66 -20.95 35.48 7.21
CA GLY A 66 -20.39 35.03 5.93
C GLY A 66 -18.85 35.03 5.93
N HIS A 67 -18.22 36.08 6.47
CA HIS A 67 -16.77 36.14 6.65
C HIS A 67 -16.25 35.16 7.72
N GLY A 68 -17.02 34.90 8.76
CA GLY A 68 -16.71 33.90 9.79
C GLY A 68 -16.68 32.49 9.21
N VAL A 69 -17.76 32.11 8.51
CA VAL A 69 -17.90 30.81 7.83
C VAL A 69 -16.84 30.63 6.75
N SER A 70 -16.62 31.63 5.89
CA SER A 70 -15.60 31.55 4.84
C SER A 70 -14.20 31.35 5.42
N ARG A 71 -13.82 32.09 6.47
CA ARG A 71 -12.51 31.90 7.14
C ARG A 71 -12.38 30.53 7.78
N ARG A 72 -13.48 29.99 8.32
CA ARG A 72 -13.50 28.66 8.91
C ARG A 72 -13.30 27.58 7.84
N LEU A 73 -14.07 27.63 6.76
CA LEU A 73 -13.92 26.73 5.62
C LEU A 73 -12.49 26.78 5.06
N SER A 74 -11.92 27.98 4.92
CA SER A 74 -10.52 28.12 4.49
C SER A 74 -9.52 27.52 5.48
N ARG A 75 -9.76 27.63 6.80
CA ARG A 75 -8.89 27.01 7.83
C ARG A 75 -9.03 25.50 7.85
N GLU A 76 -10.25 24.98 7.77
CA GLU A 76 -10.53 23.54 7.70
C GLU A 76 -9.91 22.94 6.44
N ALA A 77 -10.07 23.59 5.28
CA ALA A 77 -9.41 23.20 4.04
C ALA A 77 -7.87 23.24 4.16
N SER A 78 -7.31 24.27 4.78
CA SER A 78 -5.85 24.37 5.01
C SER A 78 -5.33 23.30 5.96
N ALA A 79 -6.09 22.98 7.02
CA ALA A 79 -5.74 21.95 7.99
C ALA A 79 -5.82 20.55 7.36
N ALA A 80 -6.87 20.26 6.59
CA ALA A 80 -7.00 19.03 5.82
C ALA A 80 -5.84 18.87 4.82
N LEU A 81 -5.47 19.95 4.12
CA LEU A 81 -4.32 19.95 3.20
C LEU A 81 -3.00 19.68 3.94
N ALA A 82 -2.79 20.31 5.09
CA ALA A 82 -1.59 20.09 5.91
C ALA A 82 -1.49 18.66 6.45
N GLN A 83 -2.62 18.08 6.87
CA GLN A 83 -2.70 16.68 7.31
C GLN A 83 -2.48 15.70 6.15
N ARG A 84 -3.00 15.99 4.96
CA ARG A 84 -2.71 15.22 3.74
C ARG A 84 -1.22 15.31 3.37
N HIS A 85 -0.61 16.49 3.44
CA HIS A 85 0.83 16.66 3.19
C HIS A 85 1.73 15.95 4.22
N SER A 86 1.32 15.85 5.48
CA SER A 86 2.07 15.09 6.50
C SER A 86 1.91 13.59 6.30
N ALA A 87 0.70 13.10 6.01
CA ALA A 87 0.44 11.71 5.66
C ALA A 87 1.20 11.29 4.39
N HIS A 88 1.19 12.14 3.36
CA HIS A 88 1.98 11.94 2.15
C HIS A 88 3.48 11.90 2.44
N ARG A 89 4.03 12.80 3.27
CA ARG A 89 5.44 12.75 3.68
C ARG A 89 5.80 11.49 4.47
N ALA A 90 4.93 11.03 5.36
CA ALA A 90 5.12 9.77 6.08
C ALA A 90 5.11 8.57 5.12
N ARG A 91 4.17 8.55 4.16
CA ARG A 91 4.08 7.54 3.10
C ARG A 91 5.31 7.56 2.19
N MET A 92 5.83 8.74 1.84
CA MET A 92 7.08 8.91 1.09
C MET A 92 8.33 8.50 1.88
N GLY A 93 8.33 8.66 3.21
CA GLY A 93 9.42 8.18 4.08
C GLY A 93 9.50 6.66 4.17
N ALA A 94 8.36 5.98 4.10
CA ALA A 94 8.26 4.51 4.06
C ALA A 94 8.46 3.91 2.65
N LYS A 95 8.53 4.73 1.62
CA LYS A 95 8.65 4.31 0.22
C LYS A 95 10.11 3.92 -0.11
N GLY A 96 10.25 2.75 -0.73
CA GLY A 96 11.54 2.15 -1.13
C GLY A 96 12.32 2.97 -2.17
N SER A 97 13.49 2.48 -2.53
CA SER A 97 14.45 3.19 -3.40
C SER A 97 13.86 3.52 -4.78
N LEU A 98 13.03 2.62 -5.31
CA LEU A 98 12.37 2.78 -6.61
C LEU A 98 11.33 3.90 -6.59
N SER A 99 10.59 4.02 -5.49
CA SER A 99 9.54 5.04 -5.33
C SER A 99 10.09 6.47 -5.23
N ARG A 100 11.38 6.64 -4.91
CA ARG A 100 12.06 7.94 -4.88
C ARG A 100 12.46 8.43 -6.26
N ARG A 101 12.40 7.58 -7.28
CA ARG A 101 12.69 7.96 -8.66
C ARG A 101 11.59 8.90 -9.19
N PRO A 102 11.93 9.83 -10.11
CA PRO A 102 10.96 10.79 -10.64
C PRO A 102 9.70 10.10 -11.17
N ALA A 103 8.53 10.61 -10.81
CA ALA A 103 7.25 10.00 -11.14
C ALA A 103 7.06 9.85 -12.66
N ALA A 104 7.48 10.85 -13.45
CA ALA A 104 7.45 10.80 -14.90
C ALA A 104 8.26 9.63 -15.49
N VAL A 105 9.38 9.25 -14.86
CA VAL A 105 10.20 8.10 -15.29
C VAL A 105 9.53 6.79 -14.90
N ARG A 106 8.99 6.70 -13.68
CA ARG A 106 8.26 5.51 -13.20
C ARG A 106 7.05 5.20 -14.08
N VAL A 107 6.23 6.22 -14.40
CA VAL A 107 5.06 6.04 -15.28
C VAL A 107 5.48 5.61 -16.68
N LYS A 108 6.53 6.23 -17.25
CA LYS A 108 7.02 5.90 -18.60
C LYS A 108 7.41 4.42 -18.74
N TYR A 109 8.07 3.85 -17.73
CA TYR A 109 8.59 2.48 -17.76
C TYR A 109 7.75 1.50 -16.93
N ARG A 110 6.52 1.90 -16.56
CA ARG A 110 5.64 1.11 -15.70
C ARG A 110 5.40 -0.29 -16.25
N GLU A 111 4.99 -0.39 -17.51
CA GLU A 111 4.69 -1.68 -18.13
C GLU A 111 5.92 -2.58 -18.20
N ASP A 112 7.08 -2.02 -18.56
CA ASP A 112 8.33 -2.76 -18.60
C ASP A 112 8.73 -3.28 -17.22
N ALA A 113 8.56 -2.47 -16.17
CA ALA A 113 8.83 -2.87 -14.80
C ALA A 113 7.89 -3.98 -14.32
N LEU A 114 6.58 -3.86 -14.61
CA LEU A 114 5.60 -4.90 -14.27
C LEU A 114 5.81 -6.19 -15.09
N ARG A 115 6.22 -6.08 -16.35
CA ARG A 115 6.62 -7.24 -17.17
C ARG A 115 7.81 -7.97 -16.54
N ARG A 116 8.82 -7.24 -16.05
CA ARG A 116 9.97 -7.84 -15.34
C ARG A 116 9.55 -8.54 -14.06
N VAL A 117 8.68 -7.92 -13.26
CA VAL A 117 8.10 -8.57 -12.07
C VAL A 117 7.47 -9.93 -12.43
N HIS A 118 6.65 -9.97 -13.48
CA HIS A 118 5.99 -11.22 -13.88
C HIS A 118 6.97 -12.30 -14.36
N LEU A 119 8.12 -11.91 -14.92
CA LEU A 119 9.18 -12.87 -15.25
C LEU A 119 9.81 -13.46 -13.98
N TYR A 120 10.16 -12.62 -13.02
CA TYR A 120 10.81 -13.06 -11.77
C TYR A 120 9.86 -13.78 -10.80
N TRP A 121 8.55 -13.54 -10.89
CA TRP A 121 7.55 -14.05 -9.95
C TRP A 121 6.27 -14.53 -10.67
N PRO A 122 6.35 -15.63 -11.45
CA PRO A 122 5.22 -16.11 -12.26
C PRO A 122 4.10 -16.76 -11.43
N PHE A 123 4.41 -17.25 -10.22
CA PHE A 123 3.47 -17.83 -9.26
C PHE A 123 3.93 -17.49 -7.83
N ASP A 124 3.10 -17.79 -6.82
CA ASP A 124 3.47 -17.58 -5.41
C ASP A 124 4.54 -18.59 -4.97
N LEU A 125 5.79 -18.16 -5.15
CA LEU A 125 6.97 -18.96 -4.85
C LEU A 125 7.15 -19.15 -3.34
N ALA A 126 6.75 -18.16 -2.53
CA ALA A 126 6.81 -18.29 -1.08
C ALA A 126 5.86 -19.39 -0.60
N GLU A 127 4.63 -19.44 -1.11
CA GLU A 127 3.69 -20.53 -0.81
C GLU A 127 4.23 -21.90 -1.27
N ALA A 128 4.80 -21.96 -2.48
CA ALA A 128 5.40 -23.19 -2.99
C ALA A 128 6.56 -23.70 -2.10
N MET A 129 7.45 -22.81 -1.65
CA MET A 129 8.56 -23.18 -0.78
C MET A 129 8.09 -23.71 0.58
N HIS A 130 7.06 -23.09 1.19
CA HIS A 130 6.47 -23.60 2.43
C HIS A 130 5.84 -24.99 2.25
N GLU A 131 5.23 -25.25 1.09
CA GLU A 131 4.68 -26.56 0.76
C GLU A 131 5.79 -27.63 0.59
N ALA A 132 6.98 -27.25 0.09
CA ALA A 132 8.14 -28.15 0.07
C ALA A 132 8.62 -28.53 1.47
N ILE A 133 8.69 -27.57 2.41
CA ILE A 133 9.01 -27.85 3.83
C ILE A 133 8.00 -28.84 4.42
N ARG A 134 6.71 -28.61 4.16
CA ARG A 134 5.63 -29.48 4.64
C ARG A 134 5.78 -30.90 4.10
N MET A 135 6.17 -31.07 2.83
CA MET A 135 6.44 -32.38 2.23
C MET A 135 7.62 -33.10 2.88
N VAL A 136 8.69 -32.39 3.26
CA VAL A 136 9.83 -33.00 3.97
C VAL A 136 9.46 -33.38 5.39
N GLN A 137 8.68 -32.56 6.09
CA GLN A 137 8.15 -32.88 7.42
C GLN A 137 7.23 -34.12 7.38
N ASP A 138 6.31 -34.19 6.42
CA ASP A 138 5.46 -35.36 6.19
C ASP A 138 6.30 -36.63 5.93
N LEU A 139 7.43 -36.49 5.21
CA LEU A 139 8.38 -37.58 4.97
C LEU A 139 9.09 -38.01 6.26
N CYS A 140 9.55 -37.06 7.09
CA CYS A 140 10.17 -37.36 8.39
C CYS A 140 9.20 -38.10 9.31
N ASP A 141 7.94 -37.67 9.38
CA ASP A 141 6.90 -38.31 10.19
C ASP A 141 6.64 -39.75 9.71
N LEU A 142 6.60 -39.96 8.39
CA LEU A 142 6.43 -41.28 7.78
C LEU A 142 7.61 -42.22 8.06
N LEU A 143 8.84 -41.68 8.05
CA LEU A 143 10.05 -42.44 8.37
C LEU A 143 10.15 -42.77 9.87
N GLY A 144 9.63 -41.88 10.73
CA GLY A 144 9.54 -42.08 12.18
C GLY A 144 8.43 -43.05 12.61
N ASP A 145 7.36 -43.18 11.81
CA ASP A 145 6.26 -44.10 12.10
C ASP A 145 6.60 -45.56 11.73
N ALA A 146 6.87 -46.33 12.77
CA ALA A 146 7.16 -47.75 12.67
C ALA A 146 6.01 -48.60 12.06
N ALA A 147 4.81 -48.07 11.88
CA ALA A 147 3.68 -48.81 11.30
C ALA A 147 3.53 -48.64 9.78
N GLN A 148 4.18 -47.66 9.15
CA GLN A 148 3.94 -47.32 7.74
C GLN A 148 4.87 -48.07 6.76
N PRO A 149 4.38 -48.38 5.54
CA PRO A 149 5.18 -49.05 4.53
C PRO A 149 6.18 -48.09 3.87
N LEU A 150 7.45 -48.51 3.79
CA LEU A 150 8.55 -47.73 3.20
C LEU A 150 8.35 -47.35 1.72
N GLY A 151 7.45 -48.03 1.00
CA GLY A 151 7.10 -47.68 -0.39
C GLY A 151 6.49 -46.28 -0.52
N ASP A 152 5.80 -45.80 0.51
CA ASP A 152 5.18 -44.47 0.52
C ASP A 152 6.25 -43.35 0.65
N ALA A 153 7.39 -43.63 1.28
CA ALA A 153 8.52 -42.69 1.40
C ALA A 153 9.15 -42.36 0.03
N LEU A 154 9.35 -43.36 -0.83
CA LEU A 154 9.91 -43.17 -2.17
C LEU A 154 8.98 -42.35 -3.08
N VAL A 155 7.66 -42.55 -2.94
CA VAL A 155 6.65 -41.76 -3.65
C VAL A 155 6.71 -40.30 -3.19
N MET A 156 6.84 -40.05 -1.88
CA MET A 156 6.97 -38.70 -1.33
C MET A 156 8.25 -37.99 -1.80
N VAL A 157 9.40 -38.68 -1.83
CA VAL A 157 10.65 -38.13 -2.36
C VAL A 157 10.52 -37.77 -3.84
N THR A 158 9.88 -38.61 -4.65
CA THR A 158 9.63 -38.31 -6.06
C THR A 158 8.72 -37.09 -6.23
N ARG A 159 7.66 -36.99 -5.42
CA ARG A 159 6.76 -35.84 -5.43
C ARG A 159 7.47 -34.54 -5.02
N LEU A 160 8.35 -34.60 -4.03
CA LEU A 160 9.16 -33.45 -3.60
C LEU A 160 10.10 -33.00 -4.71
N ARG A 161 10.76 -33.94 -5.41
CA ARG A 161 11.60 -33.65 -6.57
C ARG A 161 10.83 -32.93 -7.67
N ASP A 162 9.67 -33.46 -8.08
CA ASP A 162 8.83 -32.86 -9.11
C ASP A 162 8.31 -31.46 -8.68
N HIS A 163 8.10 -31.26 -7.39
CA HIS A 163 7.73 -29.96 -6.85
C HIS A 163 8.88 -28.96 -6.96
N LEU A 164 10.08 -29.31 -6.47
CA LEU A 164 11.26 -28.45 -6.50
C LEU A 164 11.75 -28.16 -7.92
N GLU A 165 11.58 -29.10 -8.86
CA GLU A 165 11.89 -28.87 -10.27
C GLU A 165 11.00 -27.76 -10.86
N ARG A 166 9.69 -27.76 -10.56
CA ARG A 166 8.78 -26.68 -11.00
C ARG A 166 9.16 -25.35 -10.36
N VAL A 167 9.52 -25.36 -9.08
CA VAL A 167 9.96 -24.17 -8.34
C VAL A 167 11.26 -23.58 -8.90
N SER A 168 12.14 -24.44 -9.41
CA SER A 168 13.45 -24.04 -9.97
C SER A 168 13.40 -23.43 -11.37
N GLN A 169 12.23 -23.36 -12.03
CA GLN A 169 12.10 -22.76 -13.37
C GLN A 169 12.08 -21.21 -13.33
N LEU A 170 12.85 -20.61 -12.41
CA LEU A 170 13.03 -19.17 -12.37
C LEU A 170 13.89 -18.72 -13.55
N PRO A 171 13.57 -17.59 -14.19
CA PRO A 171 14.40 -17.06 -15.26
C PRO A 171 15.78 -16.67 -14.72
N GLU A 172 16.81 -16.85 -15.56
CA GLU A 172 18.15 -16.38 -15.24
C GLU A 172 18.16 -14.84 -15.11
N PRO A 173 18.63 -14.30 -13.98
CA PRO A 173 18.68 -12.87 -13.77
C PRO A 173 19.58 -12.19 -14.79
N HIS A 174 19.06 -11.17 -15.46
CA HIS A 174 19.80 -10.47 -16.51
C HIS A 174 20.44 -9.22 -15.92
N ARG A 175 21.76 -9.19 -15.70
CA ARG A 175 22.46 -7.96 -15.31
C ARG A 175 22.94 -7.18 -16.55
N PRO A 176 22.22 -6.14 -17.01
CA PRO A 176 22.76 -5.26 -18.02
C PRO A 176 24.01 -4.53 -17.47
N PRO A 177 24.98 -4.20 -18.33
CA PRO A 177 26.12 -3.39 -17.90
C PRO A 177 25.61 -2.04 -17.42
N MET A 178 25.92 -1.69 -16.15
CA MET A 178 25.47 -0.48 -15.47
C MET A 178 25.52 0.74 -16.40
N SER A 179 24.36 1.28 -16.73
CA SER A 179 24.28 2.50 -17.52
C SER A 179 24.70 3.71 -16.65
N LEU A 180 25.70 4.46 -17.12
CA LEU A 180 26.29 5.61 -16.43
C LEU A 180 25.35 6.83 -16.29
N THR A 181 24.11 6.73 -16.77
CA THR A 181 23.19 7.88 -16.89
C THR A 181 22.31 8.10 -15.66
N GLY A 182 22.32 7.21 -14.66
CA GLY A 182 21.58 7.42 -13.39
C GLY A 182 20.05 7.54 -13.51
N LEU A 183 19.54 7.43 -14.74
CA LEU A 183 18.14 7.51 -15.16
C LEU A 183 17.56 6.14 -15.53
N ASP A 184 18.34 5.08 -15.38
CA ASP A 184 17.93 3.74 -15.75
C ASP A 184 17.11 3.10 -14.64
N TYR A 185 15.85 3.50 -14.61
CA TYR A 185 14.85 2.95 -13.71
C TYR A 185 14.71 1.44 -13.91
N LEU A 186 14.86 0.94 -15.13
CA LEU A 186 14.76 -0.49 -15.42
C LEU A 186 15.98 -1.25 -14.91
N ASP A 187 17.19 -0.69 -15.01
CA ASP A 187 18.36 -1.28 -14.33
C ASP A 187 18.19 -1.32 -12.81
N ALA A 188 17.58 -0.29 -12.22
CA ALA A 188 17.30 -0.27 -10.78
C ALA A 188 16.25 -1.32 -10.38
N VAL A 189 15.19 -1.48 -11.19
CA VAL A 189 14.19 -2.54 -11.00
C VAL A 189 14.85 -3.92 -11.11
N GLU A 190 15.70 -4.10 -12.12
CA GLU A 190 16.45 -5.35 -12.32
C GLU A 190 17.34 -5.67 -11.13
N SER A 191 18.13 -4.70 -10.65
CA SER A 191 19.01 -4.91 -9.49
C SER A 191 18.23 -5.27 -8.22
N VAL A 192 17.05 -4.68 -8.01
CA VAL A 192 16.20 -4.98 -6.85
C VAL A 192 15.64 -6.41 -6.91
N LEU A 193 15.35 -6.93 -8.11
CA LEU A 193 14.81 -8.29 -8.30
C LEU A 193 15.89 -9.36 -8.42
N ALA A 194 17.00 -9.06 -9.08
CA ALA A 194 18.04 -10.02 -9.42
C ALA A 194 18.77 -10.57 -8.19
N ASP A 195 19.14 -9.72 -7.23
CA ASP A 195 19.92 -10.15 -6.06
C ASP A 195 19.22 -11.21 -5.19
N PRO A 196 17.93 -11.06 -4.80
CA PRO A 196 17.23 -12.13 -4.10
C PRO A 196 16.92 -13.34 -5.00
N ALA A 197 16.66 -13.14 -6.29
CA ALA A 197 16.43 -14.24 -7.23
C ALA A 197 17.67 -15.13 -7.45
N GLU A 198 18.87 -14.54 -7.56
CA GLU A 198 20.14 -15.27 -7.67
C GLU A 198 20.41 -16.12 -6.43
N ARG A 199 20.21 -15.55 -5.24
CA ARG A 199 20.40 -16.27 -3.97
C ARG A 199 19.42 -17.43 -3.85
N LEU A 200 18.16 -17.21 -4.22
CA LEU A 200 17.15 -18.24 -4.22
C LEU A 200 17.45 -19.35 -5.24
N ALA A 201 17.87 -19.01 -6.46
CA ALA A 201 18.25 -19.99 -7.48
C ALA A 201 19.44 -20.84 -7.02
N GLY A 202 20.45 -20.22 -6.39
CA GLY A 202 21.57 -20.92 -5.78
C GLY A 202 21.16 -21.85 -4.64
N GLY A 203 20.28 -21.37 -3.74
CA GLY A 203 19.72 -22.18 -2.66
C GLY A 203 18.92 -23.38 -3.17
N LEU A 204 18.04 -23.17 -4.15
CA LEU A 204 17.26 -24.24 -4.79
C LEU A 204 18.14 -25.28 -5.48
N HIS A 205 19.25 -24.84 -6.08
CA HIS A 205 20.22 -25.77 -6.66
C HIS A 205 20.85 -26.66 -5.60
N ALA A 206 21.33 -26.09 -4.49
CA ALA A 206 21.91 -26.84 -3.37
C ALA A 206 20.90 -27.80 -2.72
N ILE A 207 19.66 -27.34 -2.51
CA ILE A 207 18.54 -28.16 -2.00
C ILE A 207 18.28 -29.38 -2.88
N ARG A 208 18.30 -29.19 -4.21
CA ARG A 208 18.10 -30.29 -5.16
C ARG A 208 19.27 -31.27 -5.17
N GLU A 209 20.50 -30.76 -5.10
CA GLU A 209 21.70 -31.59 -4.96
C GLU A 209 21.61 -32.46 -3.70
N LEU A 210 21.27 -31.87 -2.55
CA LEU A 210 21.06 -32.60 -1.29
C LEU A 210 19.95 -33.66 -1.39
N LEU A 211 18.83 -33.31 -2.03
CA LEU A 211 17.73 -34.25 -2.25
C LEU A 211 18.14 -35.44 -3.14
N ASP A 212 18.81 -35.17 -4.25
CA ASP A 212 19.11 -36.16 -5.27
C ASP A 212 20.35 -37.01 -4.95
N GLU A 213 21.36 -36.43 -4.32
CA GLU A 213 22.63 -37.09 -4.01
C GLU A 213 22.65 -37.77 -2.64
N GLU A 214 21.91 -37.24 -1.65
CA GLU A 214 21.94 -37.76 -0.28
C GLU A 214 20.60 -38.37 0.14
N LEU A 215 19.50 -37.61 0.09
CA LEU A 215 18.23 -38.07 0.67
C LEU A 215 17.61 -39.23 -0.13
N ALA A 216 17.49 -39.08 -1.45
CA ALA A 216 16.85 -40.10 -2.28
C ALA A 216 17.60 -41.45 -2.28
N PRO A 217 18.94 -41.50 -2.39
CA PRO A 217 19.68 -42.74 -2.27
C PRO A 217 19.56 -43.37 -0.87
N THR A 218 19.57 -42.57 0.19
CA THR A 218 19.47 -43.08 1.56
C THR A 218 18.08 -43.67 1.82
N VAL A 219 17.01 -43.02 1.36
CA VAL A 219 15.64 -43.57 1.46
C VAL A 219 15.49 -44.85 0.62
N ALA A 220 16.09 -44.91 -0.57
CA ALA A 220 16.06 -46.10 -1.43
C ALA A 220 16.85 -47.28 -0.86
N ALA A 221 17.89 -47.02 -0.06
CA ALA A 221 18.70 -48.05 0.59
C ALA A 221 18.04 -48.65 1.85
N LEU A 222 16.92 -48.09 2.33
CA LEU A 222 16.15 -48.64 3.44
C LEU A 222 15.52 -49.97 3.03
N ASP A 223 16.10 -51.08 3.50
CA ASP A 223 15.66 -52.45 3.22
C ASP A 223 14.24 -52.71 3.80
N PRO A 224 13.30 -53.33 3.05
CA PRO A 224 11.95 -53.64 3.56
C PRO A 224 11.92 -54.53 4.81
N GLY A 225 13.03 -55.23 5.12
CA GLY A 225 13.11 -56.24 6.19
C GLY A 225 13.94 -55.86 7.41
N GLY A 226 14.58 -54.69 7.45
CA GLY A 226 15.54 -54.37 8.51
C GLY A 226 15.61 -52.88 8.85
N ARG A 227 15.15 -52.53 10.06
CA ARG A 227 15.27 -51.19 10.67
C ARG A 227 16.53 -50.90 11.52
N PRO A 228 17.73 -51.49 11.34
CA PRO A 228 18.86 -51.10 12.18
C PRO A 228 19.64 -49.84 11.72
N TYR A 229 19.29 -49.18 10.60
CA TYR A 229 20.09 -48.08 10.04
C TYR A 229 19.30 -46.85 9.56
N LEU A 230 18.37 -46.32 10.38
CA LEU A 230 17.83 -44.96 10.15
C LEU A 230 18.81 -43.84 10.52
N PHE A 231 19.98 -44.18 11.08
CA PHE A 231 21.05 -43.23 11.39
C PHE A 231 21.57 -42.57 10.11
N GLY A 232 21.12 -41.35 9.84
CA GLY A 232 21.58 -40.52 8.72
C GLY A 232 20.42 -39.88 7.96
N VAL A 233 19.31 -40.59 7.74
CA VAL A 233 18.16 -40.05 7.00
C VAL A 233 17.56 -38.86 7.71
N ASP A 234 17.37 -38.96 9.04
CA ASP A 234 16.85 -37.85 9.84
C ASP A 234 17.77 -36.63 9.84
N ALA A 235 19.09 -36.86 9.77
CA ALA A 235 20.08 -35.78 9.71
C ALA A 235 20.03 -35.08 8.35
N VAL A 236 20.04 -35.84 7.25
CA VAL A 236 19.93 -35.29 5.88
C VAL A 236 18.58 -34.60 5.67
N ALA A 237 17.50 -35.16 6.21
CA ALA A 237 16.18 -34.55 6.13
C ALA A 237 16.09 -33.26 6.96
N GLN A 238 16.75 -33.19 8.12
CA GLN A 238 16.85 -31.96 8.90
C GLN A 238 17.70 -30.91 8.17
N ASP A 239 18.84 -31.28 7.60
CA ASP A 239 19.67 -30.38 6.79
C ASP A 239 18.87 -29.82 5.61
N LEU A 240 18.06 -30.66 4.96
CA LEU A 240 17.16 -30.25 3.88
C LEU A 240 16.06 -29.27 4.36
N ILE A 241 15.49 -29.50 5.55
CA ILE A 241 14.53 -28.57 6.17
C ILE A 241 15.20 -27.22 6.45
N ASP A 242 16.42 -27.23 6.99
CA ASP A 242 17.16 -26.02 7.33
C ASP A 242 17.51 -25.21 6.06
N ASP A 243 17.97 -25.87 4.99
CA ASP A 243 18.24 -25.25 3.70
C ASP A 243 16.96 -24.70 3.04
N LEU A 244 15.86 -25.46 3.10
CA LEU A 244 14.55 -25.00 2.62
C LEU A 244 14.05 -23.78 3.41
N ALA A 245 14.30 -23.73 4.72
CA ALA A 245 13.93 -22.59 5.55
C ALA A 245 14.71 -21.33 5.15
N VAL A 246 16.01 -21.45 4.88
CA VAL A 246 16.82 -20.35 4.33
C VAL A 246 16.29 -19.91 2.96
N ALA A 247 15.94 -20.86 2.09
CA ALA A 247 15.37 -20.53 0.78
C ALA A 247 13.97 -19.89 0.88
N CYS A 248 13.16 -20.23 1.89
CA CYS A 248 11.91 -19.50 2.18
C CYS A 248 12.18 -18.03 2.53
N GLU A 249 13.20 -17.74 3.35
CA GLU A 249 13.58 -16.36 3.67
C GLU A 249 14.00 -15.59 2.40
N GLU A 250 14.72 -16.24 1.48
CA GLU A 250 15.08 -15.67 0.18
C GLU A 250 13.87 -15.44 -0.73
N ALA A 251 12.91 -16.38 -0.76
CA ALA A 251 11.65 -16.22 -1.47
C ALA A 251 10.81 -15.07 -0.91
N ASP A 252 10.74 -14.92 0.41
CA ASP A 252 10.08 -13.79 1.08
C ASP A 252 10.77 -12.45 0.75
N MET A 253 12.10 -12.42 0.66
CA MET A 253 12.83 -11.23 0.23
C MET A 253 12.52 -10.88 -1.22
N LEU A 254 12.45 -11.86 -2.12
CA LEU A 254 12.03 -11.64 -3.50
C LEU A 254 10.57 -11.16 -3.58
N ALA A 255 9.65 -11.73 -2.80
CA ALA A 255 8.26 -11.28 -2.72
C ALA A 255 8.15 -9.82 -2.26
N ARG A 256 8.97 -9.41 -1.28
CA ARG A 256 9.04 -8.01 -0.82
C ARG A 256 9.59 -7.08 -1.91
N ALA A 257 10.61 -7.53 -2.65
CA ALA A 257 11.17 -6.78 -3.77
C ALA A 257 10.15 -6.60 -4.90
N VAL A 258 9.42 -7.67 -5.25
CA VAL A 258 8.28 -7.64 -6.18
C VAL A 258 7.23 -6.63 -5.73
N ALA A 259 6.80 -6.71 -4.47
CA ALA A 259 5.83 -5.77 -3.91
C ALA A 259 6.35 -4.32 -3.88
N GLU A 260 7.67 -4.10 -3.74
CA GLU A 260 8.28 -2.78 -3.88
C GLU A 260 8.15 -2.25 -5.31
N VAL A 261 8.49 -3.07 -6.32
CA VAL A 261 8.40 -2.69 -7.73
C VAL A 261 6.95 -2.40 -8.12
N GLU A 262 6.00 -3.27 -7.74
CA GLU A 262 4.57 -3.07 -8.00
C GLU A 262 4.06 -1.80 -7.34
N ARG A 263 4.41 -1.57 -6.06
CA ARG A 263 4.04 -0.34 -5.36
C ARG A 263 4.65 0.90 -6.02
N ALA A 264 5.92 0.85 -6.42
CA ALA A 264 6.57 1.95 -7.13
C ALA A 264 5.96 2.20 -8.51
N SER A 265 5.41 1.17 -9.14
CA SER A 265 4.82 1.21 -10.47
C SER A 265 3.33 1.56 -10.47
N ASN A 266 2.63 1.47 -9.33
CA ASN A 266 1.20 1.73 -9.21
C ASN A 266 0.85 2.88 -8.24
N ASP A 267 1.67 3.20 -7.23
CA ASP A 267 1.41 4.28 -6.28
C ASP A 267 1.99 5.62 -6.77
N PHE A 268 1.10 6.49 -7.26
CA PHE A 268 1.36 7.86 -7.68
C PHE A 268 0.62 8.90 -6.83
N VAL A 269 0.13 8.51 -5.66
CA VAL A 269 -0.50 9.42 -4.69
C VAL A 269 0.44 10.57 -4.36
N GLY A 270 -0.02 11.81 -4.58
CA GLY A 270 0.72 13.07 -4.43
C GLY A 270 1.93 13.26 -5.35
N ALA A 271 2.03 12.48 -6.42
CA ALA A 271 3.13 12.62 -7.37
C ALA A 271 2.94 13.80 -8.33
N ASP A 272 4.05 14.41 -8.74
CA ASP A 272 4.06 15.39 -9.82
C ASP A 272 4.31 14.71 -11.18
N LEU A 273 3.25 14.60 -11.99
CA LEU A 273 3.26 14.09 -13.36
C LEU A 273 3.02 15.22 -14.38
N SER A 274 3.05 16.50 -13.99
CA SER A 274 2.71 17.63 -14.87
C SER A 274 3.52 17.71 -16.16
N SER A 275 4.76 17.19 -16.14
CA SER A 275 5.68 17.12 -17.28
C SER A 275 5.77 15.74 -17.94
N ALA A 276 5.00 14.77 -17.48
CA ALA A 276 5.03 13.40 -17.99
C ALA A 276 4.34 13.29 -19.36
N LYS A 277 4.94 12.50 -20.27
CA LYS A 277 4.32 12.12 -21.54
C LYS A 277 3.55 10.82 -21.32
N LEU A 278 2.23 10.90 -21.31
CA LEU A 278 1.33 9.76 -21.02
C LEU A 278 0.74 9.12 -22.29
N ASP A 279 1.08 9.63 -23.47
CA ASP A 279 0.59 9.08 -24.74
C ASP A 279 1.11 7.64 -24.94
N GLY A 280 0.19 6.69 -25.07
CA GLY A 280 0.51 5.27 -25.22
C GLY A 280 0.92 4.56 -23.93
N VAL A 281 0.76 5.19 -22.76
CA VAL A 281 1.02 4.54 -21.46
C VAL A 281 -0.26 3.93 -20.90
N LEU A 282 -0.24 2.65 -20.52
CA LEU A 282 -1.35 2.05 -19.77
C LEU A 282 -1.44 2.64 -18.36
N LEU A 283 -2.48 3.43 -18.11
CA LEU A 283 -2.73 4.07 -16.81
C LEU A 283 -3.56 3.21 -15.86
N GLU A 284 -4.22 2.17 -16.36
CA GLU A 284 -5.06 1.27 -15.57
C GLU A 284 -4.30 0.71 -14.36
N GLY A 285 -4.91 0.78 -13.18
CA GLY A 285 -4.36 0.31 -11.91
C GLY A 285 -3.50 1.34 -11.17
N ILE A 286 -3.29 2.53 -11.71
CA ILE A 286 -2.58 3.62 -11.01
C ILE A 286 -3.43 4.17 -9.88
N LEU A 287 -2.85 4.22 -8.67
CA LEU A 287 -3.37 4.88 -7.49
C LEU A 287 -2.94 6.34 -7.47
N TRP A 288 -3.89 7.24 -7.25
CA TRP A 288 -3.66 8.67 -7.16
C TRP A 288 -4.65 9.33 -6.21
N ASP A 289 -4.39 10.59 -5.86
CA ASP A 289 -5.25 11.39 -4.99
C ASP A 289 -5.39 12.83 -5.51
N ALA A 290 -6.19 13.64 -4.84
CA ALA A 290 -6.37 15.05 -5.21
C ALA A 290 -5.07 15.89 -5.20
N THR A 291 -3.99 15.42 -4.57
CA THR A 291 -2.68 16.11 -4.56
C THR A 291 -1.77 15.70 -5.72
N THR A 292 -2.16 14.70 -6.51
CA THR A 292 -1.42 14.23 -7.68
C THR A 292 -1.60 15.23 -8.84
N LEU A 293 -0.49 15.73 -9.39
CA LEU A 293 -0.50 16.70 -10.47
C LEU A 293 -0.42 15.99 -11.82
N TRP A 294 -1.51 16.02 -12.59
CA TRP A 294 -1.57 15.44 -13.93
C TRP A 294 -1.20 16.47 -15.01
N PRO A 295 -0.74 16.06 -16.20
CA PRO A 295 -0.71 16.94 -17.35
C PRO A 295 -2.11 17.50 -17.65
N ALA A 296 -2.22 18.78 -18.00
CA ALA A 296 -3.52 19.47 -18.14
C ALA A 296 -4.51 18.76 -19.09
N GLN A 297 -4.00 18.18 -20.19
CA GLN A 297 -4.80 17.43 -21.16
C GLN A 297 -5.28 16.05 -20.67
N TRP A 298 -4.67 15.53 -19.61
CA TRP A 298 -4.95 14.21 -19.04
C TRP A 298 -5.78 14.28 -17.77
N GLU A 299 -5.71 15.37 -17.01
CA GLU A 299 -6.40 15.50 -15.72
C GLU A 299 -7.90 15.15 -15.80
N THR A 300 -8.61 15.74 -16.77
CA THR A 300 -10.04 15.46 -16.94
C THR A 300 -10.28 14.00 -17.30
N ARG A 301 -9.47 13.41 -18.19
CA ARG A 301 -9.63 12.01 -18.62
C ARG A 301 -9.39 11.03 -17.47
N VAL A 302 -8.30 11.22 -16.73
CA VAL A 302 -7.96 10.38 -15.58
C VAL A 302 -9.05 10.46 -14.51
N ARG A 303 -9.57 11.67 -14.22
CA ARG A 303 -10.69 11.84 -13.27
C ARG A 303 -11.93 11.04 -13.69
N HIS A 304 -12.30 11.08 -14.97
CA HIS A 304 -13.47 10.33 -15.47
C HIS A 304 -13.26 8.82 -15.48
N ALA A 305 -12.03 8.37 -15.75
CA ALA A 305 -11.68 6.96 -15.78
C ALA A 305 -11.38 6.36 -14.40
N SER A 306 -11.50 7.12 -13.31
CA SER A 306 -11.09 6.65 -11.98
C SER A 306 -12.25 6.27 -11.07
N LEU A 307 -12.01 5.25 -10.24
CA LEU A 307 -12.95 4.75 -9.24
C LEU A 307 -12.35 4.90 -7.83
N PRO A 308 -13.18 5.04 -6.78
CA PRO A 308 -12.71 4.98 -5.40
C PRO A 308 -12.00 3.66 -5.09
N CYS A 309 -10.81 3.73 -4.50
CA CYS A 309 -10.01 2.56 -4.14
C CYS A 309 -10.25 2.16 -2.68
N GLY A 310 -11.15 1.19 -2.45
CA GLY A 310 -11.31 0.53 -1.16
C GLY A 310 -11.72 1.46 0.00
N ALA A 311 -11.11 1.26 1.18
CA ALA A 311 -11.48 1.91 2.44
C ALA A 311 -10.70 3.20 2.77
N GLU A 312 -9.68 3.57 1.97
CA GLU A 312 -8.93 4.81 2.17
C GLU A 312 -9.65 5.99 1.48
N GLU A 313 -10.27 6.86 2.28
CA GLU A 313 -10.94 8.06 1.79
C GLU A 313 -9.98 8.95 0.97
N GLY A 314 -10.37 9.26 -0.26
CA GLY A 314 -9.66 10.19 -1.15
C GLY A 314 -8.60 9.57 -2.06
N ILE A 315 -8.40 8.25 -2.03
CA ILE A 315 -7.56 7.54 -3.02
C ILE A 315 -8.43 6.97 -4.14
N LEU A 316 -8.02 7.26 -5.36
CA LEU A 316 -8.66 6.84 -6.59
C LEU A 316 -7.74 5.89 -7.35
N ILE A 317 -8.33 4.89 -8.00
CA ILE A 317 -7.65 3.98 -8.92
C ILE A 317 -8.15 4.24 -10.33
N VAL A 318 -7.23 4.37 -11.30
CA VAL A 318 -7.61 4.47 -12.71
C VAL A 318 -8.14 3.11 -13.17
N ALA A 319 -9.41 3.05 -13.54
CA ALA A 319 -10.04 1.86 -14.11
C ALA A 319 -9.70 1.71 -15.59
N ALA A 320 -9.84 0.49 -16.12
CA ALA A 320 -9.76 0.23 -17.56
C ALA A 320 -10.70 1.18 -18.32
N GLU A 321 -10.24 1.73 -19.46
CA GLU A 321 -11.08 2.53 -20.35
C GLU A 321 -12.33 1.72 -20.74
N GLY A 322 -13.47 2.03 -20.11
CA GLY A 322 -14.70 1.28 -20.31
C GLY A 322 -15.84 1.49 -19.31
N SER A 323 -15.73 2.38 -18.32
CA SER A 323 -16.82 2.63 -17.37
C SER A 323 -17.27 4.08 -17.39
N ASP A 324 -18.37 4.35 -18.10
CA ASP A 324 -19.21 5.55 -18.00
C ASP A 324 -19.84 5.64 -16.59
N SER A 325 -19.02 5.87 -15.56
CA SER A 325 -19.53 6.15 -14.22
C SER A 325 -18.95 7.46 -13.72
N VAL A 326 -19.74 8.52 -13.92
CA VAL A 326 -19.46 9.87 -13.45
C VAL A 326 -19.55 9.89 -11.93
N VAL A 327 -18.41 10.05 -11.24
CA VAL A 327 -18.38 10.38 -9.81
C VAL A 327 -17.53 11.63 -9.59
N PRO A 328 -18.06 12.69 -8.96
CA PRO A 328 -17.30 13.90 -8.67
C PRO A 328 -16.27 13.63 -7.57
N ALA A 329 -15.03 14.08 -7.77
CA ALA A 329 -13.93 13.98 -6.82
C ALA A 329 -13.98 15.01 -5.67
N GLU A 330 -15.17 15.49 -5.33
CA GLU A 330 -15.41 16.40 -4.21
C GLU A 330 -16.36 15.73 -3.21
N ALA A 331 -15.76 15.05 -2.22
CA ALA A 331 -16.34 14.82 -0.91
C ALA A 331 -15.23 14.85 0.13
#